data_AF-A0A1X7G063-F1
#
_entry.id   AF-A0A1X7G063-F1
#
_cell.length_a   1.000
_cell.length_b   1.000
_cell.length_c   1.000
_cell.angle_alpha   90.00
_cell.angle_beta   90.00
_cell.angle_gamma   90.00
#
_symmetry.space_group_name_H-M   'P 1'
#
loop_
_entity.id
_entity.type
_entity.pdbx_description
1 polymer ?
#
loop_
_entity_poly.entity_id
_entity_poly.type
_entity_poly.pdbx_seq_one_letter_code
_entity_poly.pdbx_strand_id
1 'polypeptide(L)'
;MKLLSGNSNRPLVEAIAAYLEMPITDASVRRFADEEVFVEIHENVRGEDVFVIQSTAFPANDNLMELLICIDALKRASAKRITAVLPYFGYARQDRKPGPRTPISAKLVANLITVAGADRVLSVDLHAGQIQGFFDIPTDNLYAAPVMSADIQARFAGKPITVVSPDVGGVVRARALAKRLDNAPLAIVDKRRERPGESEVMNIIGDVNGRFCVLVDDIVDSAGTLCNAAAALKEGGATDVVAYCTHGVLSGAAVPRVDKSELAELVITDSIATYDAAEASEKIRILTIAPLLAEAVRRIADESSVSSLFD
;
A
#
# COMPACT_ATOMS: atom_id res chain seq x y z
N MET A 1 6.83 -14.68 20.06
CA MET A 1 6.66 -13.94 18.79
C MET A 1 7.96 -13.26 18.43
N LYS A 2 8.33 -13.25 17.15
CA LYS A 2 9.54 -12.62 16.61
C LYS A 2 9.20 -11.76 15.39
N LEU A 3 9.89 -10.62 15.23
CA LEU A 3 9.78 -9.76 14.04
C LEU A 3 11.06 -9.88 13.22
N LEU A 4 10.95 -10.32 11.97
CA LEU A 4 12.07 -10.38 11.03
C LEU A 4 11.87 -9.30 9.96
N SER A 5 12.89 -8.47 9.74
CA SER A 5 12.89 -7.46 8.68
C SER A 5 13.63 -7.99 7.46
N GLY A 6 13.07 -7.83 6.26
CA GLY A 6 13.90 -7.77 5.05
C GLY A 6 14.52 -6.37 4.86
N ASN A 7 15.05 -6.08 3.67
CA ASN A 7 15.70 -4.78 3.40
C ASN A 7 14.78 -3.72 2.77
N SER A 8 13.55 -4.05 2.40
CA SER A 8 12.69 -3.14 1.61
C SER A 8 12.28 -1.87 2.34
N ASN A 9 12.10 -1.92 3.66
CA ASN A 9 11.57 -0.81 4.45
C ASN A 9 11.90 -0.91 5.94
N ARG A 10 13.19 -0.83 6.26
CA ARG A 10 13.68 -0.92 7.64
C ARG A 10 13.03 0.12 8.60
N PRO A 11 12.84 1.40 8.21
CA PRO A 11 12.22 2.39 9.10
C PRO A 11 10.81 2.01 9.56
N LEU A 12 9.97 1.47 8.66
CA LEU A 12 8.63 0.99 9.03
C LEU A 12 8.71 -0.16 10.03
N VAL A 13 9.64 -1.10 9.84
CA VAL A 13 9.80 -2.24 10.76
C VAL A 13 10.27 -1.78 12.14
N GLU A 14 11.16 -0.80 12.20
CA GLU A 14 11.61 -0.19 13.46
C GLU A 14 10.46 0.53 14.18
N ALA A 15 9.61 1.25 13.45
CA ALA A 15 8.42 1.88 14.02
C ALA A 15 7.40 0.86 14.55
N ILE A 16 7.19 -0.25 13.83
CA ILE A 16 6.34 -1.37 14.29
C ILE A 16 6.91 -2.01 15.55
N ALA A 17 8.21 -2.30 15.57
CA ALA A 17 8.92 -2.91 16.69
C ALA A 17 8.87 -2.01 17.93
N ALA A 18 9.06 -0.69 17.76
CA ALA A 18 8.93 0.29 18.82
C ALA A 18 7.50 0.36 19.39
N TYR A 19 6.47 0.33 18.54
CA TYR A 19 5.08 0.29 18.98
C TYR A 19 4.76 -0.97 19.80
N LEU A 20 5.34 -2.12 19.42
CA LEU A 20 5.19 -3.39 20.11
C LEU A 20 6.12 -3.55 21.32
N GLU A 21 6.95 -2.56 21.61
CA GLU A 21 7.95 -2.59 22.70
C GLU A 21 8.86 -3.83 22.63
N MET A 22 9.25 -4.25 21.43
CA MET A 22 10.06 -5.44 21.21
C MET A 22 11.20 -5.21 20.21
N PRO A 23 12.33 -5.93 20.32
CA PRO A 23 13.41 -5.81 19.36
C PRO A 23 13.07 -6.53 18.03
N ILE A 24 13.71 -6.06 16.96
CA ILE A 24 13.78 -6.80 15.68
C ILE A 24 14.74 -7.98 15.88
N THR A 25 14.39 -9.13 15.32
CA THR A 25 15.21 -10.35 15.33
C THR A 25 16.56 -10.09 14.67
N ASP A 26 17.65 -10.43 15.34
CA ASP A 26 18.99 -10.36 14.79
C ASP A 26 19.15 -11.38 13.64
N ALA A 27 19.36 -10.85 12.44
CA ALA A 27 19.55 -11.60 11.22
C ALA A 27 20.36 -10.77 10.22
N SER A 28 21.14 -11.45 9.39
CA SER A 28 21.81 -10.89 8.23
C SER A 28 20.98 -11.15 6.98
N VAL A 29 20.52 -10.10 6.31
CA VAL A 29 19.92 -10.15 4.97
C VAL A 29 20.82 -9.35 4.05
N ARG A 30 21.70 -10.03 3.31
CA ARG A 30 22.75 -9.40 2.51
C ARG A 30 22.82 -9.98 1.09
N ARG A 31 23.64 -9.38 0.25
CA ARG A 31 23.94 -9.88 -1.10
C ARG A 31 25.38 -10.35 -1.19
N PHE A 32 25.64 -11.36 -2.00
CA PHE A 32 26.98 -11.70 -2.46
C PHE A 32 27.44 -10.73 -3.58
N ALA A 33 28.68 -10.88 -4.03
CA ALA A 33 29.27 -9.97 -5.04
C ALA A 33 28.59 -10.06 -6.42
N ASP A 34 27.82 -11.11 -6.67
CA ASP A 34 27.02 -11.35 -7.87
C ASP A 34 25.52 -11.04 -7.66
N GLU A 35 25.19 -10.34 -6.58
CA GLU A 35 23.82 -9.93 -6.18
C GLU A 35 22.89 -11.06 -5.71
N GLU A 36 23.38 -12.30 -5.58
CA GLU A 36 22.59 -13.36 -4.96
C GLU A 36 22.28 -13.05 -3.49
N VAL A 37 21.01 -13.21 -3.12
CA VAL A 37 20.51 -12.94 -1.77
C VAL A 37 20.93 -14.06 -0.82
N PHE A 38 21.45 -13.67 0.35
CA PHE A 38 21.80 -14.56 1.45
C PHE A 38 21.13 -14.10 2.74
N VAL A 39 20.49 -15.05 3.44
CA VAL A 39 19.83 -14.82 4.73
C VAL A 39 20.39 -15.76 5.78
N GLU A 40 20.77 -15.21 6.92
CA GLU A 40 21.19 -15.96 8.11
C GLU A 40 20.50 -15.37 9.35
N ILE A 41 19.84 -16.21 10.13
CA ILE A 41 19.13 -15.80 11.36
C ILE A 41 20.03 -16.14 12.54
N HIS A 42 20.41 -15.13 13.34
CA HIS A 42 21.38 -15.29 14.43
C HIS A 42 20.73 -15.69 15.76
N GLU A 43 19.40 -15.72 15.81
CA GLU A 43 18.63 -16.08 17.00
C GLU A 43 17.89 -17.41 16.85
N ASN A 44 17.61 -18.06 17.98
CA ASN A 44 16.74 -19.24 17.98
C ASN A 44 15.28 -18.84 17.71
N VAL A 45 14.73 -19.34 16.60
CA VAL A 45 13.34 -19.15 16.18
C VAL A 45 12.50 -20.44 16.27
N ARG A 46 13.07 -21.53 16.81
CA ARG A 46 12.37 -22.82 16.90
C ARG A 46 11.13 -22.70 17.77
N GLY A 47 9.98 -23.07 17.21
CA GLY A 47 8.71 -23.04 17.94
C GLY A 47 8.08 -21.65 18.07
N GLU A 48 8.72 -20.61 17.53
CA GLU A 48 8.22 -19.23 17.60
C GLU A 48 7.17 -18.94 16.51
N ASP A 49 6.30 -17.98 16.80
CA ASP A 49 5.44 -17.31 15.83
C ASP A 49 6.20 -16.11 15.25
N VAL A 50 6.51 -16.15 13.95
CA VAL A 50 7.44 -15.21 13.32
C VAL A 50 6.74 -14.41 12.23
N PHE A 51 6.92 -13.09 12.26
CA PHE A 51 6.38 -12.15 11.29
C PHE A 51 7.51 -11.60 10.43
N VAL A 52 7.52 -11.94 9.15
CA VAL A 52 8.49 -11.41 8.18
C VAL A 52 7.90 -10.19 7.52
N ILE A 53 8.44 -9.01 7.81
CA ILE A 53 7.94 -7.74 7.28
C ILE A 53 8.79 -7.33 6.09
N GLN A 54 8.18 -7.35 4.91
CA GLN A 54 8.83 -7.01 3.64
C GLN A 54 7.80 -6.53 2.62
N SER A 55 7.93 -5.29 2.19
CA SER A 55 7.22 -4.81 1.00
C SER A 55 7.92 -5.32 -0.26
N THR A 56 7.16 -5.74 -1.26
CA THR A 56 7.70 -6.21 -2.54
C THR A 56 7.76 -5.06 -3.57
N ALA A 57 8.20 -3.89 -3.10
CA ALA A 57 8.45 -2.68 -3.89
C ALA A 57 9.79 -2.75 -4.62
N PHE A 58 10.13 -1.73 -5.42
CA PHE A 58 11.40 -1.69 -6.15
C PHE A 58 12.62 -1.77 -5.19
N PRO A 59 13.66 -2.56 -5.51
CA PRO A 59 13.73 -3.54 -6.61
C PRO A 59 12.86 -4.77 -6.35
N ALA A 60 11.81 -4.94 -7.17
CA ALA A 60 10.68 -5.82 -6.84
C ALA A 60 11.04 -7.30 -6.76
N ASN A 61 11.91 -7.75 -7.66
CA ASN A 61 12.32 -9.15 -7.74
C ASN A 61 13.25 -9.52 -6.60
N ASP A 62 14.20 -8.64 -6.29
CA ASP A 62 15.15 -8.82 -5.20
C ASP A 62 14.43 -8.82 -3.85
N ASN A 63 13.53 -7.86 -3.60
CA ASN A 63 12.74 -7.81 -2.38
C ASN A 63 11.79 -9.02 -2.25
N LEU A 64 11.25 -9.52 -3.36
CA LEU A 64 10.48 -10.77 -3.38
C LEU A 64 11.37 -11.97 -3.05
N MET A 65 12.55 -12.09 -3.66
CA MET A 65 13.48 -13.19 -3.37
C MET A 65 13.97 -13.16 -1.92
N GLU A 66 14.28 -11.98 -1.38
CA GLU A 66 14.59 -11.79 0.05
C GLU A 66 13.46 -12.33 0.94
N LEU A 67 12.19 -11.97 0.65
CA LEU A 67 11.05 -12.50 1.40
C LEU A 67 10.99 -14.03 1.36
N LEU A 68 11.10 -14.61 0.16
CA LEU A 68 10.98 -16.07 -0.03
C LEU A 68 12.12 -16.81 0.70
N ILE A 69 13.34 -16.29 0.65
CA ILE A 69 14.50 -16.88 1.32
C ILE A 69 14.41 -16.72 2.84
N CYS A 70 13.92 -15.57 3.34
CA CYS A 70 13.62 -15.39 4.76
C CYS A 70 12.59 -16.42 5.27
N ILE A 71 11.52 -16.64 4.52
CA ILE A 71 10.48 -17.65 4.86
C ILE A 71 11.09 -19.06 4.86
N ASP A 72 11.85 -19.43 3.83
CA ASP A 72 12.49 -20.77 3.76
C ASP A 72 13.49 -20.99 4.90
N ALA A 73 14.31 -19.98 5.24
CA ALA A 73 15.24 -20.03 6.36
C ALA A 73 14.51 -20.26 7.69
N LEU A 74 13.42 -19.54 7.95
CA LEU A 74 12.58 -19.71 9.14
C LEU A 74 11.96 -21.11 9.22
N LYS A 75 11.44 -21.61 8.10
CA LYS A 75 10.83 -22.94 8.01
C LYS A 75 11.84 -24.03 8.32
N ARG A 76 13.05 -23.95 7.75
CA ARG A 76 14.15 -24.89 8.03
C ARG A 76 14.66 -24.77 9.47
N ALA A 77 14.62 -23.57 10.03
CA ALA A 77 14.92 -23.31 11.44
C ALA A 77 13.79 -23.74 12.40
N SER A 78 12.72 -24.37 11.90
CA SER A 78 11.60 -24.92 12.67
C SER A 78 10.77 -23.87 13.41
N ALA A 79 10.58 -22.69 12.82
CA ALA A 79 9.54 -21.76 13.26
C ALA A 79 8.17 -22.48 13.33
N LYS A 80 7.35 -22.16 14.34
CA LYS A 80 6.03 -22.79 14.50
C LYS A 80 5.02 -22.27 13.49
N ARG A 81 5.07 -20.95 13.24
CA ARG A 81 4.19 -20.25 12.31
C ARG A 81 4.93 -19.08 11.69
N ILE A 82 4.75 -18.88 10.39
CA ILE A 82 5.38 -17.81 9.62
C ILE A 82 4.29 -16.96 8.97
N THR A 83 4.16 -15.72 9.40
CA THR A 83 3.27 -14.72 8.77
C THR A 83 4.09 -13.82 7.85
N ALA A 84 3.79 -13.81 6.56
CA ALA A 84 4.34 -12.85 5.62
C ALA A 84 3.57 -11.53 5.73
N VAL A 85 4.20 -10.51 6.29
CA VAL A 85 3.66 -9.15 6.40
C VAL A 85 4.15 -8.33 5.21
N LEU A 86 3.22 -7.98 4.33
CA LEU A 86 3.43 -7.34 3.03
C LEU A 86 2.75 -5.96 3.03
N PRO A 87 3.34 -4.91 3.62
CA PRO A 87 2.73 -3.58 3.63
C PRO A 87 2.40 -3.09 2.23
N TYR A 88 3.21 -3.45 1.23
CA TYR A 88 2.87 -3.36 -0.19
C TYR A 88 3.11 -4.69 -0.92
N PHE A 89 2.06 -5.17 -1.60
CA PHE A 89 2.12 -6.35 -2.46
C PHE A 89 2.42 -5.96 -3.92
N GLY A 90 3.69 -6.06 -4.31
CA GLY A 90 4.12 -5.96 -5.70
C GLY A 90 3.42 -6.98 -6.59
N TYR A 91 3.39 -6.72 -7.90
CA TYR A 91 2.64 -7.50 -8.89
C TYR A 91 1.11 -7.52 -8.73
N ALA A 92 0.52 -6.88 -7.69
CA ALA A 92 -0.93 -6.86 -7.45
C ALA A 92 -1.76 -6.33 -8.64
N ARG A 93 -1.19 -5.43 -9.46
CA ARG A 93 -1.85 -4.90 -10.67
C ARG A 93 -1.96 -5.92 -11.83
N GLN A 94 -1.34 -7.10 -11.69
CA GLN A 94 -1.36 -8.20 -12.66
C GLN A 94 -2.22 -9.36 -12.10
N ASP A 95 -3.46 -9.03 -11.72
CA ASP A 95 -4.44 -9.89 -11.04
C ASP A 95 -5.36 -10.68 -11.98
N ARG A 96 -5.33 -10.38 -13.28
CA ARG A 96 -6.14 -11.07 -14.30
C ARG A 96 -5.37 -11.18 -15.60
N LYS A 97 -5.92 -11.95 -16.55
CA LYS A 97 -5.45 -11.95 -17.94
C LYS A 97 -6.15 -10.82 -18.72
N PRO A 98 -5.50 -9.68 -19.00
CA PRO A 98 -6.07 -8.66 -19.87
C PRO A 98 -6.12 -9.11 -21.34
N GLY A 99 -5.34 -10.12 -21.73
CA GLY A 99 -5.30 -10.64 -23.09
C GLY A 99 -4.82 -12.09 -23.17
N PRO A 100 -4.80 -12.67 -24.39
CA PRO A 100 -4.24 -14.00 -24.58
C PRO A 100 -2.75 -14.03 -24.27
N ARG A 101 -2.28 -15.13 -23.64
CA ARG A 101 -0.86 -15.41 -23.35
C ARG A 101 -0.16 -14.41 -22.40
N THR A 102 -0.90 -13.73 -21.54
CA THR A 102 -0.32 -12.94 -20.43
C THR A 102 -0.36 -13.74 -19.12
N PRO A 103 0.55 -13.48 -18.16
CA PRO A 103 0.52 -14.11 -16.85
C PRO A 103 -0.59 -13.51 -15.96
N ILE A 104 -0.87 -14.20 -14.85
CA ILE A 104 -1.53 -13.64 -13.66
C ILE A 104 -0.46 -13.61 -12.57
N SER A 105 0.42 -12.61 -12.62
CA SER A 105 1.64 -12.59 -11.80
C SER A 105 1.32 -12.47 -10.31
N ALA A 106 0.23 -11.80 -9.93
CA ALA A 106 -0.23 -11.79 -8.53
C ALA A 106 -0.50 -13.21 -8.00
N LYS A 107 -1.12 -14.08 -8.80
CA LYS A 107 -1.34 -15.50 -8.44
C LYS A 107 -0.04 -16.30 -8.43
N LEU A 108 0.88 -16.04 -9.35
CA LEU A 108 2.22 -16.66 -9.34
C LEU A 108 2.96 -16.31 -8.03
N VAL A 109 3.01 -15.03 -7.67
CA VAL A 109 3.66 -14.57 -6.44
C VAL A 109 2.98 -15.15 -5.19
N ALA A 110 1.65 -15.19 -5.16
CA ALA A 110 0.91 -15.83 -4.08
C ALA A 110 1.28 -17.32 -3.91
N ASN A 111 1.40 -18.06 -5.02
CA ASN A 111 1.87 -19.44 -5.00
C ASN A 111 3.30 -19.56 -4.45
N LEU A 112 4.22 -18.68 -4.88
CA LEU A 112 5.61 -18.72 -4.42
C LEU A 112 5.71 -18.49 -2.91
N ILE A 113 5.00 -17.48 -2.39
CA ILE A 113 4.97 -17.18 -0.94
C ILE A 113 4.41 -18.36 -0.14
N THR A 114 3.32 -18.97 -0.63
CA THR A 114 2.70 -20.14 0.01
C THR A 114 3.64 -21.34 -0.01
N VAL A 115 4.29 -21.62 -1.15
CA VAL A 115 5.19 -22.78 -1.32
C VAL A 115 6.50 -22.61 -0.52
N ALA A 116 7.06 -21.39 -0.47
CA ALA A 116 8.20 -21.08 0.39
C ALA A 116 7.92 -21.44 1.85
N GLY A 117 6.66 -21.29 2.26
CA GLY A 117 6.14 -21.84 3.52
C GLY A 117 5.56 -20.81 4.48
N ALA A 118 5.01 -19.71 3.96
CA ALA A 118 4.17 -18.85 4.78
C ALA A 118 2.90 -19.61 5.18
N ASP A 119 2.48 -19.43 6.43
CA ASP A 119 1.24 -19.98 6.98
C ASP A 119 0.09 -18.96 6.95
N ARG A 120 0.42 -17.67 6.87
CA ARG A 120 -0.51 -16.54 6.78
C ARG A 120 0.10 -15.39 6.00
N VAL A 121 -0.74 -14.58 5.38
CA VAL A 121 -0.37 -13.28 4.80
C VAL A 121 -1.11 -12.15 5.51
N LEU A 122 -0.39 -11.08 5.83
CA LEU A 122 -0.95 -9.80 6.27
C LEU A 122 -0.55 -8.74 5.25
N SER A 123 -1.51 -8.04 4.65
CA SER A 123 -1.26 -7.02 3.62
C SER A 123 -2.04 -5.75 3.90
N VAL A 124 -1.78 -4.67 3.16
CA VAL A 124 -2.53 -3.41 3.24
C VAL A 124 -2.98 -3.02 1.84
N ASP A 125 -4.26 -2.66 1.68
CA ASP A 125 -4.91 -2.20 0.45
C ASP A 125 -4.45 -2.92 -0.83
N LEU A 126 -4.63 -4.25 -0.87
CA LEU A 126 -4.47 -5.01 -2.10
C LEU A 126 -5.22 -4.33 -3.26
N HIS A 127 -4.53 -4.20 -4.41
CA HIS A 127 -5.07 -3.54 -5.60
C HIS A 127 -6.46 -4.08 -5.99
N ALA A 128 -6.63 -5.41 -5.90
CA ALA A 128 -7.90 -6.08 -6.06
C ALA A 128 -8.18 -6.97 -4.85
N GLY A 129 -9.37 -6.82 -4.24
CA GLY A 129 -9.76 -7.62 -3.08
C GLY A 129 -9.82 -9.13 -3.35
N GLN A 130 -9.97 -9.53 -4.62
CA GLN A 130 -9.95 -10.91 -5.09
C GLN A 130 -8.58 -11.59 -4.92
N ILE A 131 -7.49 -10.82 -4.77
CA ILE A 131 -6.15 -11.38 -4.55
C ILE A 131 -6.10 -12.22 -3.26
N GLN A 132 -6.95 -11.94 -2.27
CA GLN A 132 -7.08 -12.81 -1.09
C GLN A 132 -7.44 -14.26 -1.47
N GLY A 133 -8.24 -14.46 -2.53
CA GLY A 133 -8.56 -15.78 -3.07
C GLY A 133 -7.46 -16.43 -3.92
N PHE A 134 -6.31 -15.76 -4.10
CA PHE A 134 -5.13 -16.38 -4.72
C PHE A 134 -4.28 -17.15 -3.72
N PHE A 135 -4.43 -16.88 -2.43
CA PHE A 135 -3.76 -17.60 -1.36
C PHE A 135 -4.66 -18.73 -0.84
N ASP A 136 -4.09 -19.91 -0.69
CA ASP A 136 -4.76 -21.05 -0.04
C ASP A 136 -4.62 -20.99 1.50
N ILE A 137 -3.83 -20.03 1.99
CA ILE A 137 -3.57 -19.74 3.40
C ILE A 137 -4.37 -18.49 3.85
N PRO A 138 -4.69 -18.35 5.15
CA PRO A 138 -5.34 -17.16 5.68
C PRO A 138 -4.64 -15.88 5.23
N THR A 139 -5.41 -14.94 4.71
CA THR A 139 -4.91 -13.67 4.21
C THR A 139 -5.75 -12.54 4.82
N ASP A 140 -5.10 -11.74 5.66
CA ASP A 140 -5.67 -10.54 6.24
C ASP A 140 -5.27 -9.34 5.36
N ASN A 141 -6.23 -8.66 4.76
CA ASN A 141 -6.01 -7.42 4.03
C ASN A 141 -6.51 -6.21 4.84
N LEU A 142 -5.57 -5.45 5.38
CA LEU A 142 -5.85 -4.21 6.08
C LEU A 142 -6.24 -3.09 5.10
N TYR A 143 -6.87 -2.05 5.63
CA TYR A 143 -7.24 -0.85 4.88
C TYR A 143 -6.62 0.37 5.54
N ALA A 144 -5.99 1.26 4.77
CA ALA A 144 -5.47 2.53 5.28
C ALA A 144 -6.57 3.59 5.48
N ALA A 145 -7.79 3.34 4.99
CA ALA A 145 -8.92 4.27 5.08
C ALA A 145 -9.20 4.81 6.50
N PRO A 146 -9.15 4.02 7.59
CA PRO A 146 -9.30 4.56 8.95
C PRO A 146 -8.22 5.60 9.28
N VAL A 147 -6.96 5.30 8.98
CA VAL A 147 -5.79 6.18 9.22
C VAL A 147 -5.91 7.46 8.39
N MET A 148 -6.26 7.35 7.12
CA MET A 148 -6.47 8.51 6.23
C MET A 148 -7.66 9.36 6.69
N SER A 149 -8.77 8.75 7.10
CA SER A 149 -9.96 9.49 7.53
C SER A 149 -9.71 10.31 8.80
N ALA A 150 -8.94 9.76 9.76
CA ALA A 150 -8.55 10.48 10.97
C ALA A 150 -7.66 11.70 10.64
N ASP A 151 -6.70 11.53 9.73
CA ASP A 151 -5.83 12.63 9.28
C ASP A 151 -6.62 13.73 8.54
N ILE A 152 -7.54 13.35 7.64
CA ILE A 152 -8.42 14.27 6.92
C ILE A 152 -9.31 15.05 7.89
N GLN A 153 -9.94 14.37 8.84
CA GLN A 153 -10.79 15.02 9.85
C GLN A 153 -9.99 15.99 10.72
N ALA A 154 -8.78 15.62 11.15
CA ALA A 154 -7.93 16.48 11.96
C ALA A 154 -7.51 17.77 11.22
N ARG A 155 -7.24 17.68 9.91
CA ARG A 155 -6.65 18.80 9.14
C ARG A 155 -7.68 19.64 8.38
N PHE A 156 -8.80 19.05 8.00
CA PHE A 156 -9.76 19.68 7.09
C PHE A 156 -11.18 19.73 7.66
N ALA A 157 -11.34 19.60 8.98
CA ALA A 157 -12.61 19.79 9.67
C ALA A 157 -13.30 21.09 9.23
N GLY A 158 -14.61 20.99 8.97
CA GLY A 158 -15.44 22.13 8.58
C GLY A 158 -15.38 22.53 7.09
N LYS A 159 -14.48 21.93 6.29
CA LYS A 159 -14.52 22.13 4.83
C LYS A 159 -15.68 21.34 4.20
N PRO A 160 -16.32 21.84 3.13
CA PRO A 160 -17.33 21.09 2.38
C PRO A 160 -16.66 20.02 1.51
N ILE A 161 -16.30 18.89 2.13
CA ILE A 161 -15.53 17.82 1.50
C ILE A 161 -16.36 17.10 0.43
N THR A 162 -15.76 16.80 -0.72
CA THR A 162 -16.19 15.75 -1.66
C THR A 162 -15.07 14.74 -1.79
N VAL A 163 -15.38 13.46 -1.60
CA VAL A 163 -14.42 12.39 -1.91
C VAL A 163 -14.51 12.05 -3.39
N VAL A 164 -13.37 11.91 -4.04
CA VAL A 164 -13.29 11.72 -5.48
C VAL A 164 -12.53 10.44 -5.80
N SER A 165 -13.11 9.61 -6.66
CA SER A 165 -12.41 8.51 -7.29
C SER A 165 -11.71 9.01 -8.56
N PRO A 166 -10.38 8.83 -8.71
CA PRO A 166 -9.65 9.30 -9.89
C PRO A 166 -9.95 8.49 -11.17
N ASP A 167 -10.56 7.31 -11.00
CA ASP A 167 -11.08 6.49 -12.09
C ASP A 167 -12.31 5.67 -11.63
N VAL A 168 -12.86 4.85 -12.52
CA VAL A 168 -14.02 4.00 -12.23
C VAL A 168 -13.67 2.81 -11.32
N GLY A 169 -12.42 2.34 -11.31
CA GLY A 169 -11.97 1.21 -10.50
C GLY A 169 -11.92 1.53 -9.01
N GLY A 170 -11.55 2.76 -8.65
CA GLY A 170 -11.44 3.23 -7.27
C GLY A 170 -12.76 3.58 -6.56
N VAL A 171 -13.91 3.49 -7.24
CA VAL A 171 -15.19 4.02 -6.72
C VAL A 171 -15.62 3.37 -5.41
N VAL A 172 -15.36 2.07 -5.23
CA VAL A 172 -15.68 1.35 -3.99
C VAL A 172 -14.83 1.89 -2.82
N ARG A 173 -13.54 2.17 -3.07
CA ARG A 173 -12.61 2.75 -2.09
C ARG A 173 -13.02 4.17 -1.71
N ALA A 174 -13.31 5.00 -2.72
CA ALA A 174 -13.79 6.36 -2.52
C ALA A 174 -15.10 6.41 -1.71
N ARG A 175 -16.04 5.51 -1.98
CA ARG A 175 -17.28 5.38 -1.20
C ARG A 175 -17.03 4.96 0.24
N ALA A 176 -16.09 4.05 0.48
CA ALA A 176 -15.73 3.60 1.83
C ALA A 176 -15.13 4.75 2.66
N LEU A 177 -14.23 5.55 2.06
CA LEU A 177 -13.69 6.75 2.71
C LEU A 177 -14.78 7.81 2.96
N ALA A 178 -15.64 8.07 1.97
CA ALA A 178 -16.75 9.01 2.09
C ALA A 178 -17.68 8.70 3.28
N LYS A 179 -17.98 7.41 3.51
CA LYS A 179 -18.79 6.96 4.67
C LYS A 179 -18.14 7.34 6.00
N ARG A 180 -16.81 7.31 6.09
CA ARG A 180 -16.05 7.70 7.30
C ARG A 180 -15.97 9.21 7.50
N LEU A 181 -16.13 9.98 6.43
CA LEU A 181 -16.12 11.44 6.43
C LEU A 181 -17.55 11.98 6.47
N ASP A 182 -18.34 11.53 7.45
CA ASP A 182 -19.74 11.96 7.68
C ASP A 182 -20.66 11.81 6.46
N ASN A 183 -20.48 10.72 5.70
CA ASN A 183 -21.18 10.49 4.43
C ASN A 183 -20.98 11.64 3.42
N ALA A 184 -19.74 12.14 3.32
CA ALA A 184 -19.37 13.16 2.33
C ALA A 184 -19.82 12.79 0.91
N PRO A 185 -20.23 13.77 0.08
CA PRO A 185 -20.53 13.52 -1.33
C PRO A 185 -19.40 12.82 -2.06
N LEU A 186 -19.79 11.99 -3.03
CA LEU A 186 -18.88 11.24 -3.88
C LEU A 186 -18.89 11.84 -5.30
N ALA A 187 -17.72 12.03 -5.88
CA ALA A 187 -17.55 12.28 -7.31
C ALA A 187 -16.60 11.26 -7.94
N ILE A 188 -16.69 11.11 -9.26
CA ILE A 188 -15.93 10.15 -10.05
C ILE A 188 -15.37 10.88 -11.26
N VAL A 189 -14.08 10.69 -11.52
CA VAL A 189 -13.45 11.15 -12.74
C VAL A 189 -13.52 10.00 -13.75
N ASP A 190 -14.40 10.12 -14.74
CA ASP A 190 -14.50 9.18 -15.86
C ASP A 190 -13.57 9.62 -16.98
N LYS A 191 -12.46 8.90 -17.10
CA LYS A 191 -11.46 9.12 -18.15
C LYS A 191 -11.88 8.37 -19.41
N ARG A 192 -12.25 9.12 -20.47
CA ARG A 192 -12.50 8.53 -21.79
C ARG A 192 -11.35 8.83 -22.74
N ARG A 193 -10.87 7.80 -23.42
CA ARG A 193 -10.01 7.92 -24.60
C ARG A 193 -10.84 7.50 -25.81
N GLU A 194 -11.16 8.45 -26.69
CA GLU A 194 -11.88 8.13 -27.92
C GLU A 194 -10.99 7.38 -28.91
N ARG A 195 -9.69 7.71 -29.00
CA ARG A 195 -8.69 7.00 -29.81
C ARG A 195 -7.28 7.02 -29.22
N PRO A 196 -6.40 6.07 -29.60
CA PRO A 196 -4.97 6.15 -29.29
C PRO A 196 -4.35 7.42 -29.89
N GLY A 197 -3.78 8.30 -29.05
CA GLY A 197 -3.08 9.52 -29.49
C GLY A 197 -3.90 10.82 -29.42
N GLU A 198 -5.19 10.76 -29.04
CA GLU A 198 -6.02 11.95 -28.79
C GLU A 198 -5.95 12.38 -27.31
N SER A 199 -6.18 13.68 -27.07
CA SER A 199 -6.20 14.27 -25.73
C SER A 199 -7.30 13.64 -24.87
N GLU A 200 -6.96 13.35 -23.61
CA GLU A 200 -7.86 12.69 -22.66
C GLU A 200 -8.97 13.64 -22.24
N VAL A 201 -10.25 13.27 -22.47
CA VAL A 201 -11.39 14.04 -21.94
C VAL A 201 -11.73 13.48 -20.57
N MET A 202 -11.67 14.35 -19.55
CA MET A 202 -11.99 14.02 -18.17
C MET A 202 -13.42 14.48 -17.87
N ASN A 203 -14.34 13.53 -17.72
CA ASN A 203 -15.71 13.85 -17.32
C ASN A 203 -15.86 13.69 -15.81
N ILE A 204 -16.45 14.68 -15.13
CA ILE A 204 -16.68 14.63 -13.69
C ILE A 204 -18.14 14.25 -13.44
N ILE A 205 -18.35 13.11 -12.80
CA ILE A 205 -19.66 12.64 -12.37
C ILE A 205 -19.80 12.96 -10.89
N GLY A 206 -20.67 13.93 -10.56
CA GLY A 206 -20.85 14.45 -9.21
C GLY A 206 -20.60 15.96 -9.15
N ASP A 207 -21.00 16.61 -8.06
CA ASP A 207 -20.76 18.05 -7.87
C ASP A 207 -19.46 18.30 -7.10
N VAL A 208 -18.60 19.13 -7.68
CA VAL A 208 -17.28 19.50 -7.15
C VAL A 208 -17.13 21.01 -7.02
N ASN A 209 -18.08 21.80 -7.53
CA ASN A 209 -17.99 23.25 -7.56
C ASN A 209 -18.11 23.85 -6.15
N GLY A 210 -17.14 24.67 -5.76
CA GLY A 210 -17.09 25.25 -4.41
C GLY A 210 -16.77 24.24 -3.30
N ARG A 211 -16.31 23.02 -3.65
CA ARG A 211 -16.03 21.94 -2.69
C ARG A 211 -14.54 21.71 -2.49
N PHE A 212 -14.17 21.13 -1.35
CA PHE A 212 -12.79 20.68 -1.07
C PHE A 212 -12.67 19.22 -1.50
N CYS A 213 -11.91 18.93 -2.55
CA CYS A 213 -11.88 17.60 -3.14
C CYS A 213 -10.75 16.76 -2.54
N VAL A 214 -11.10 15.55 -2.10
CA VAL A 214 -10.15 14.55 -1.61
C VAL A 214 -10.14 13.39 -2.60
N LEU A 215 -9.12 13.34 -3.45
CA LEU A 215 -8.83 12.19 -4.30
C LEU A 215 -8.34 11.03 -3.43
N VAL A 216 -8.82 9.82 -3.67
CA VAL A 216 -8.33 8.62 -2.99
C VAL A 216 -8.07 7.48 -3.97
N ASP A 217 -6.92 6.83 -3.83
CA ASP A 217 -6.49 5.69 -4.66
C ASP A 217 -5.67 4.68 -3.83
N ASP A 218 -5.51 3.45 -4.30
CA ASP A 218 -4.59 2.50 -3.63
C ASP A 218 -3.12 2.79 -3.95
N ILE A 219 -2.79 3.09 -5.21
CA ILE A 219 -1.41 3.19 -5.67
C ILE A 219 -1.20 4.48 -6.47
N VAL A 220 -0.18 5.27 -6.10
CA VAL A 220 0.35 6.33 -6.95
C VAL A 220 1.69 5.90 -7.55
N ASP A 221 1.66 5.60 -8.86
CA ASP A 221 2.85 5.18 -9.61
C ASP A 221 3.52 6.37 -10.29
N SER A 222 3.10 6.75 -11.48
CA SER A 222 3.65 7.93 -12.18
C SER A 222 2.98 9.26 -11.78
N ALA A 223 1.96 9.22 -10.90
CA ALA A 223 1.11 10.36 -10.53
C ALA A 223 0.30 11.03 -11.67
N GLY A 224 0.36 10.53 -12.92
CA GLY A 224 -0.34 11.15 -14.06
C GLY A 224 -1.85 11.24 -13.90
N THR A 225 -2.50 10.14 -13.48
CA THR A 225 -3.95 10.11 -13.26
C THR A 225 -4.38 11.12 -12.19
N LEU A 226 -3.70 11.16 -11.04
CA LEU A 226 -4.02 12.08 -9.95
C LEU A 226 -3.83 13.54 -10.36
N CYS A 227 -2.74 13.87 -11.05
CA CYS A 227 -2.47 15.24 -11.48
C CYS A 227 -3.50 15.72 -12.53
N ASN A 228 -3.88 14.86 -13.49
CA ASN A 228 -4.91 15.18 -14.47
C ASN A 228 -6.29 15.30 -13.82
N ALA A 229 -6.60 14.44 -12.86
CA ALA A 229 -7.84 14.52 -12.08
C ALA A 229 -7.88 15.82 -11.26
N ALA A 230 -6.78 16.21 -10.62
CA ALA A 230 -6.70 17.46 -9.88
C ALA A 230 -6.94 18.68 -10.78
N ALA A 231 -6.31 18.72 -11.95
CA ALA A 231 -6.55 19.79 -12.92
C ALA A 231 -8.02 19.87 -13.35
N ALA A 232 -8.63 18.73 -13.73
CA ALA A 232 -10.04 18.67 -14.10
C ALA A 232 -10.96 19.13 -12.96
N LEU A 233 -10.68 18.74 -11.70
CA LEU A 233 -11.45 19.16 -10.53
C LEU A 233 -11.33 20.68 -10.29
N LYS A 234 -10.12 21.25 -10.44
CA LYS A 234 -9.92 22.70 -10.35
C LYS A 234 -10.68 23.46 -11.43
N GLU A 235 -10.62 22.98 -12.68
CA GLU A 235 -11.42 23.53 -13.79
C GLU A 235 -12.93 23.41 -13.53
N GLY A 236 -13.36 22.34 -12.87
CA GLY A 236 -14.74 22.11 -12.41
C GLY A 236 -15.18 22.98 -11.23
N GLY A 237 -14.33 23.87 -10.72
CA GLY A 237 -14.65 24.81 -9.65
C GLY A 237 -14.32 24.33 -8.24
N ALA A 238 -13.53 23.25 -8.08
CA ALA A 238 -13.07 22.82 -6.77
C ALA A 238 -12.23 23.92 -6.09
N THR A 239 -12.52 24.18 -4.81
CA THR A 239 -11.78 25.17 -4.01
C THR A 239 -10.32 24.77 -3.87
N ASP A 240 -10.07 23.48 -3.62
CA ASP A 240 -8.74 22.91 -3.47
C ASP A 240 -8.82 21.38 -3.68
N VAL A 241 -7.68 20.76 -3.98
CA VAL A 241 -7.59 19.32 -4.25
C VAL A 241 -6.39 18.71 -3.53
N VAL A 242 -6.65 17.73 -2.68
CA VAL A 242 -5.63 16.88 -2.05
C VAL A 242 -5.82 15.44 -2.51
N ALA A 243 -4.74 14.67 -2.54
CA ALA A 243 -4.78 13.24 -2.87
C ALA A 243 -4.27 12.40 -1.70
N TYR A 244 -4.92 11.27 -1.44
CA TYR A 244 -4.51 10.26 -0.48
C TYR A 244 -4.33 8.93 -1.19
N CYS A 245 -3.12 8.36 -1.13
CA CYS A 245 -2.84 7.06 -1.71
C CYS A 245 -2.23 6.14 -0.66
N THR A 246 -2.59 4.86 -0.65
CA THR A 246 -1.96 3.94 0.30
C THR A 246 -0.49 3.75 -0.06
N HIS A 247 -0.19 3.44 -1.32
CA HIS A 247 1.15 3.06 -1.76
C HIS A 247 1.76 4.12 -2.67
N GLY A 248 2.82 4.77 -2.18
CA GLY A 248 3.65 5.70 -2.95
C GLY A 248 4.72 4.98 -3.76
N VAL A 249 4.38 4.41 -4.92
CA VAL A 249 5.38 3.80 -5.82
C VAL A 249 6.26 4.86 -6.47
N LEU A 250 5.68 6.01 -6.81
CA LEU A 250 6.36 7.24 -7.24
C LEU A 250 7.46 7.03 -8.30
N SER A 251 7.18 6.23 -9.34
CA SER A 251 8.18 5.93 -10.37
C SER A 251 8.40 7.06 -11.38
N GLY A 252 9.61 7.10 -11.94
CA GLY A 252 9.98 8.05 -12.99
C GLY A 252 9.82 9.50 -12.56
N ALA A 253 9.04 10.27 -13.30
CA ALA A 253 8.84 11.70 -13.06
C ALA A 253 7.66 12.01 -12.10
N ALA A 254 7.24 11.06 -11.24
CA ALA A 254 6.09 11.24 -10.36
C ALA A 254 6.22 12.45 -9.43
N VAL A 255 7.34 12.56 -8.70
CA VAL A 255 7.56 13.68 -7.76
C VAL A 255 7.55 15.04 -8.46
N PRO A 256 8.38 15.29 -9.50
CA PRO A 256 8.31 16.57 -10.24
C PRO A 256 6.94 16.86 -10.87
N ARG A 257 6.16 15.82 -11.19
CA ARG A 257 4.81 15.98 -11.74
C ARG A 257 3.84 16.46 -10.66
N VAL A 258 3.91 15.90 -9.46
CA VAL A 258 3.12 16.34 -8.31
C VAL A 258 3.44 17.79 -7.96
N ASP A 259 4.72 18.15 -7.87
CA ASP A 259 5.16 19.52 -7.54
C ASP A 259 4.55 20.56 -8.49
N LYS A 260 4.55 20.25 -9.79
CA LYS A 260 4.02 21.14 -10.84
C LYS A 260 2.51 21.05 -11.07
N SER A 261 1.82 20.15 -10.38
CA SER A 261 0.38 19.92 -10.58
C SER A 261 -0.49 20.89 -9.77
N GLU A 262 -1.79 20.81 -10.03
CA GLU A 262 -2.86 21.48 -9.29
C GLU A 262 -3.19 20.82 -7.93
N LEU A 263 -2.49 19.74 -7.55
CA LEU A 263 -2.60 19.21 -6.18
C LEU A 263 -2.01 20.21 -5.19
N ALA A 264 -2.74 20.48 -4.11
CA ALA A 264 -2.18 21.16 -2.94
C ALA A 264 -1.26 20.22 -2.15
N GLU A 265 -1.61 18.95 -2.06
CA GLU A 265 -0.82 17.94 -1.35
C GLU A 265 -1.16 16.53 -1.86
N LEU A 266 -0.13 15.68 -1.92
CA LEU A 266 -0.23 14.23 -2.06
C LEU A 266 0.21 13.57 -0.76
N VAL A 267 -0.70 12.87 -0.11
CA VAL A 267 -0.45 12.10 1.10
C VAL A 267 -0.31 10.64 0.72
N ILE A 268 0.81 10.03 1.11
CA ILE A 268 1.08 8.60 0.93
C ILE A 268 1.35 7.94 2.27
N THR A 269 1.16 6.62 2.38
CA THR A 269 1.63 5.90 3.58
C THR A 269 3.09 5.50 3.47
N ASP A 270 3.70 5.15 4.60
CA ASP A 270 5.03 4.55 4.67
C ASP A 270 5.04 3.04 4.32
N SER A 271 4.02 2.51 3.65
CA SER A 271 3.99 1.11 3.17
C SER A 271 5.12 0.77 2.18
N ILE A 272 5.64 1.76 1.48
CA ILE A 272 6.84 1.66 0.63
C ILE A 272 7.86 2.65 1.21
N ALA A 273 9.11 2.23 1.36
CA ALA A 273 10.18 3.15 1.75
C ALA A 273 10.26 4.28 0.74
N THR A 274 10.07 5.50 1.21
CA THR A 274 10.07 6.69 0.37
C THR A 274 11.49 7.06 -0.02
N TYR A 275 11.68 7.40 -1.29
CA TYR A 275 12.96 7.91 -1.79
C TYR A 275 13.20 9.34 -1.30
N ASP A 276 14.46 9.75 -1.17
CA ASP A 276 14.89 11.13 -0.83
C ASP A 276 14.13 12.22 -1.60
N ALA A 277 13.76 11.93 -2.86
CA ALA A 277 13.01 12.85 -3.71
C ALA A 277 11.60 13.15 -3.17
N ALA A 278 10.90 12.16 -2.61
CA ALA A 278 9.57 12.36 -2.04
C ALA A 278 9.65 13.19 -0.74
N GLU A 279 10.67 12.95 0.08
CA GLU A 279 10.91 13.72 1.31
C GLU A 279 11.35 15.16 1.04
N ALA A 280 11.99 15.41 -0.11
CA ALA A 280 12.37 16.74 -0.55
C ALA A 280 11.22 17.55 -1.18
N SER A 281 10.07 16.94 -1.46
CA SER A 281 8.91 17.63 -2.03
C SER A 281 8.09 18.33 -0.95
N GLU A 282 7.79 19.60 -1.15
CA GLU A 282 6.89 20.36 -0.26
C GLU A 282 5.42 19.95 -0.39
N LYS A 283 5.06 19.20 -1.45
CA LYS A 283 3.70 18.74 -1.71
C LYS A 283 3.45 17.29 -1.32
N ILE A 284 4.49 16.52 -0.98
CA ILE A 284 4.33 15.12 -0.61
C ILE A 284 4.50 14.97 0.90
N ARG A 285 3.51 14.34 1.54
CA ARG A 285 3.55 14.04 2.97
C ARG A 285 3.36 12.56 3.22
N ILE A 286 4.08 12.04 4.21
CA ILE A 286 4.05 10.64 4.60
C ILE A 286 3.18 10.48 5.85
N LEU A 287 2.26 9.52 5.82
CA LEU A 287 1.38 9.15 6.90
C LEU A 287 1.71 7.73 7.37
N THR A 288 2.22 7.59 8.59
CA THR A 288 2.64 6.26 9.07
C THR A 288 1.46 5.30 9.27
N ILE A 289 1.63 4.05 8.83
CA ILE A 289 0.74 2.93 9.13
C ILE A 289 1.36 1.93 10.13
N ALA A 290 2.49 2.29 10.76
CA ALA A 290 3.14 1.43 11.75
C ALA A 290 2.21 1.01 12.91
N PRO A 291 1.42 1.92 13.52
CA PRO A 291 0.47 1.51 14.59
C PRO A 291 -0.59 0.52 14.11
N LEU A 292 -1.10 0.69 12.88
CA LEU A 292 -2.10 -0.20 12.29
C LEU A 292 -1.52 -1.61 12.08
N LEU A 293 -0.31 -1.70 11.50
CA LEU A 293 0.37 -2.97 11.28
C LEU A 293 0.78 -3.64 12.59
N ALA A 294 1.34 -2.88 13.53
CA ALA A 294 1.72 -3.38 14.84
C ALA A 294 0.53 -3.99 15.58
N GLU A 295 -0.60 -3.29 15.59
CA GLU A 295 -1.82 -3.79 16.22
C GLU A 295 -2.35 -5.06 15.55
N ALA A 296 -2.30 -5.14 14.22
CA ALA A 296 -2.67 -6.37 13.51
C ALA A 296 -1.73 -7.54 13.83
N VAL A 297 -0.41 -7.30 13.86
CA VAL A 297 0.60 -8.30 14.25
C VAL A 297 0.34 -8.81 15.67
N ARG A 298 0.13 -7.91 16.64
CA ARG A 298 -0.22 -8.26 18.02
C ARG A 298 -1.46 -9.14 18.06
N ARG A 299 -2.53 -8.74 17.37
CA ARG A 299 -3.79 -9.47 17.37
C ARG A 299 -3.68 -10.87 16.76
N ILE A 300 -2.93 -11.01 15.68
CA ILE A 300 -2.65 -12.30 15.05
C ILE A 300 -1.87 -13.21 16.01
N ALA A 301 -0.88 -12.68 16.71
CA ALA A 301 -0.09 -13.44 17.69
C ALA A 301 -0.92 -13.86 18.91
N ASP A 302 -1.83 -12.98 19.35
CA ASP A 302 -2.72 -13.21 20.49
C ASP A 302 -4.00 -13.99 20.12
N GLU A 303 -4.18 -14.38 18.85
CA GLU A 303 -5.38 -15.04 18.31
C GLU A 303 -6.68 -14.23 18.56
N SER A 304 -6.58 -12.91 18.55
CA SER A 304 -7.71 -11.98 18.73
C SER A 304 -8.20 -11.41 17.39
N SER A 305 -9.37 -10.77 17.41
CA SER A 305 -10.04 -10.32 16.17
C SER A 305 -9.26 -9.19 15.49
N VAL A 306 -8.77 -9.43 14.27
CA VAL A 306 -8.21 -8.39 13.39
C VAL A 306 -9.30 -7.48 12.83
N SER A 307 -10.53 -7.99 12.67
CA SER A 307 -11.60 -7.27 11.96
C SER A 307 -12.05 -5.99 12.67
N SER A 308 -11.86 -5.90 13.99
CA SER A 308 -12.22 -4.68 14.73
C SER A 308 -11.25 -3.51 14.48
N LEU A 309 -10.20 -3.69 13.68
CA LEU A 309 -9.36 -2.59 13.17
C LEU A 309 -10.03 -1.85 12.01
N PHE A 310 -11.11 -2.41 11.46
CA PHE A 310 -11.85 -1.85 10.34
C PHE A 310 -13.06 -1.02 10.75
N ASP A 311 -13.30 -0.83 12.04
CA ASP A 311 -14.37 0.05 12.54
C ASP A 311 -13.74 1.34 13.05
#